data_AF-A0A2N1YN64-F1
#
_entry.id   AF-A0A2N1YN64-F1
#
_cell.length_a   1.000
_cell.length_b   1.000
_cell.length_c   1.000
_cell.angle_alpha   90.00
_cell.angle_beta   90.00
_cell.angle_gamma   90.00
#
_symmetry.space_group_name_H-M   'P 1'
#
loop_
_entity.id
_entity.type
_entity.pdbx_description
1 polymer ?
#
loop_
_entity_poly.entity_id
_entity_poly.type
_entity_poly.pdbx_seq_one_letter_code
_entity_poly.pdbx_strand_id
1 'polypeptide(L)' 'MPETVLGFDYGTRKIGVACGQSLTGTANPLAALSSRDGAP' A
#
# COMPACT_ATOMS: atom_id res chain seq x y z
N MET A 1 -10.01 -1.11 -19.37
CA MET A 1 -10.37 -2.11 -18.33
C MET A 1 -10.13 -1.46 -16.98
N PRO A 2 -10.96 -1.67 -15.96
CA PRO A 2 -10.66 -1.23 -14.59
C PRO A 2 -9.34 -1.83 -14.10
N GLU A 3 -8.57 -1.07 -13.34
CA GLU A 3 -7.27 -1.46 -12.80
C GLU A 3 -7.38 -1.57 -11.28
N THR A 4 -6.75 -2.61 -10.73
CA THR A 4 -6.47 -2.73 -9.31
C THR A 4 -5.03 -2.33 -9.07
N VAL A 5 -4.80 -1.42 -8.13
CA VAL A 5 -3.47 -0.86 -7.84
C VAL A 5 -3.11 -1.05 -6.37
N LEU A 6 -1.81 -1.20 -6.09
CA LEU A 6 -1.25 -1.20 -4.74
C LEU A 6 -0.48 0.10 -4.51
N GLY A 7 -0.76 0.77 -3.40
CA GLY A 7 0.00 1.92 -2.92
C GLY A 7 0.88 1.52 -1.74
N PHE A 8 2.13 1.99 -1.74
CA PHE A 8 3.10 1.76 -0.67
C PHE A 8 3.60 3.10 -0.12
N ASP A 9 3.54 3.26 1.20
CA ASP A 9 4.11 4.39 1.93
C ASP A 9 5.32 3.92 2.73
N TYR A 10 6.52 4.25 2.26
CA TYR A 10 7.76 3.76 2.85
C TYR A 10 8.08 4.47 4.16
N GLY A 11 8.18 3.69 5.24
CA GLY A 11 8.74 4.14 6.51
C GLY A 11 9.83 3.18 6.98
N THR A 12 10.85 3.72 7.65
CA THR A 12 12.02 2.97 8.12
C THR A 12 11.69 1.84 9.09
N ARG A 13 10.55 1.93 9.78
CA ARG A 13 10.03 0.90 10.72
C ARG A 13 8.82 0.14 10.18
N LYS A 14 7.98 0.78 9.39
CA LYS A 14 6.73 0.22 8.87
C LYS A 14 6.45 0.77 7.47
N ILE A 15 5.92 -0.07 6.60
CA ILE A 15 5.44 0.30 5.26
C ILE A 15 3.92 0.26 5.27
N GLY A 16 3.29 1.40 5.02
CA GLY A 16 1.85 1.46 4.81
C GLY A 16 1.49 0.82 3.47
N VAL A 17 0.40 0.07 3.40
CA VAL A 17 -0.08 -0.55 2.17
C VAL A 17 -1.58 -0.24 2.00
N ALA A 18 -2.00 0.06 0.78
CA ALA A 18 -3.42 0.23 0.42
C ALA A 18 -3.74 -0.43 -0.92
N CYS A 19 -4.98 -0.89 -1.09
CA CYS A 19 -5.51 -1.41 -2.35
C CYS A 19 -6.55 -0.44 -2.91
N GLY A 20 -6.38 -0.03 -4.16
CA GLY A 20 -7.25 0.92 -4.87
C GLY A 20 -7.91 0.32 -6.11
N GLN A 21 -9.14 0.75 -6.40
CA GLN A 21 -9.90 0.38 -7.60
C GLN A 21 -10.12 1.62 -8.48
N SER A 22 -9.63 1.59 -9.73
CA SER A 22 -9.74 2.75 -10.62
C SER A 22 -11.18 3.05 -11.07
N LEU A 23 -12.06 2.03 -11.08
CA LEU A 23 -13.48 2.22 -11.41
C LEU A 23 -14.22 3.07 -10.37
N THR A 24 -13.94 2.86 -9.09
CA THR A 24 -14.62 3.57 -7.99
C THR A 24 -13.85 4.80 -7.53
N GLY A 25 -12.57 4.92 -7.89
CA GLY A 25 -11.69 5.99 -7.42
C GLY A 25 -11.42 5.93 -5.91
N THR A 26 -11.60 4.76 -5.29
CA THR A 26 -11.46 4.56 -3.85
C THR A 26 -10.31 3.61 -3.52
N ALA A 27 -9.78 3.73 -2.31
CA ALA A 27 -8.79 2.83 -1.75
C ALA A 27 -9.11 2.48 -0.30
N ASN A 28 -8.70 1.29 0.13
CA ASN A 28 -8.80 0.86 1.51
C ASN A 28 -7.41 0.50 2.06
N PRO A 29 -7.12 0.81 3.33
CA PRO A 29 -5.87 0.43 3.95
C PRO A 29 -5.79 -1.10 4.10
N LEU A 30 -4.59 -1.64 3.94
CA LEU A 30 -4.24 -3.02 4.28
C LEU A 30 -3.35 -3.04 5.54
N ALA A 31 -3.03 -4.24 6.01
CA ALA A 31 -2.07 -4.39 7.11
C ALA A 31 -0.71 -3.80 6.73
N ALA A 32 -0.17 -2.94 7.58
CA ALA A 32 1.18 -2.40 7.40
C ALA A 32 2.23 -3.51 7.55
N LEU A 33 3.27 -3.45 6.71
CA LEU A 33 4.40 -4.37 6.77
C LEU A 33 5.47 -3.83 7.72
N SER A 34 6.16 -4.71 8.44
CA SER A 34 7.35 -4.32 9.22
C SER A 34 8.55 -4.20 8.28
N SER A 35 9.24 -3.06 8.31
CA SER A 35 10.50 -2.86 7.58
C SER A 35 11.64 -3.54 8.35
N ARG A 36 12.52 -4.28 7.67
CA ARG A 36 13.70 -4.91 8.29
C ARG A 36 14.91 -4.01 8.06
N ASP A 37 15.37 -3.32 9.11
CA ASP A 37 16.65 -2.61 9.16
C ASP A 37 16.99 -1.77 7.90
N GLY A 38 15.99 -1.07 7.34
CA GLY A 38 16.16 -0.21 6.16
C GLY A 38 16.00 -0.91 4.81
N ALA A 39 15.65 -2.19 4.78
CA ALA A 39 15.20 -2.92 3.60
C ALA A 39 13.66 -3.09 3.63
N PRO A 40 12.96 -2.78 2.52
CA PRO A 40 11.52 -3.01 2.40
C PRO A 40 11.14 -4.50 2.34
#